data_AF-A0A016WQM9-F1
#
_entry.id   AF-A0A016WQM9-F1
#
_cell.length_a   1.000
_cell.length_b   1.000
_cell.length_c   1.000
_cell.angle_alpha   90.00
_cell.angle_beta   90.00
_cell.angle_gamma   90.00
#
_symmetry.space_group_name_H-M   'P 1'
#
loop_
_entity.id
_entity.type
_entity.pdbx_description
1 polymer ?
#
loop_
_entity_poly.entity_id
_entity_poly.type
_entity_poly.pdbx_seq_one_letter_code
_entity_poly.pdbx_strand_id
1 'polypeptide(L)'
;MLTSDSEVEGCYRYHHTAPISCVYALREALAVVAKEGIDEGVHRHLENAKFLYEKLKEAGLECFVEKEKWRLPCLTTVKVPNGVDWKGVMDDMMKQGTEIAGGLGPTVGKLWRIGTFGGNSDKQKIEKVVKLLAETIKKKSNI
;
A
#
# COMPACT_ATOMS: atom_id res chain seq x y z
N MET A 1 -3.61 -30.26 55.07
CA MET A 1 -4.99 -30.42 54.56
C MET A 1 -4.98 -29.97 53.12
N LEU A 2 -5.03 -30.93 52.21
CA LEU A 2 -5.06 -30.74 50.76
C LEU A 2 -6.38 -30.08 50.36
N THR A 3 -6.32 -29.06 49.51
CA THR A 3 -7.39 -28.70 48.57
C THR A 3 -6.75 -28.83 47.17
N SER A 4 -6.84 -29.99 46.51
CA SER A 4 -7.96 -30.48 45.70
C SER A 4 -8.05 -29.78 44.33
N ASP A 5 -7.46 -30.46 43.34
CA ASP A 5 -7.65 -30.40 41.89
C ASP A 5 -8.60 -29.36 41.28
N SER A 6 -8.08 -28.57 40.32
CA SER A 6 -8.70 -28.42 38.99
C SER A 6 -7.80 -27.63 38.02
N GLU A 7 -7.53 -28.28 36.88
CA GLU A 7 -6.94 -27.78 35.62
C GLU A 7 -5.47 -27.32 35.67
N VAL A 8 -4.57 -28.21 35.23
CA VAL A 8 -3.24 -27.81 34.73
C VAL A 8 -3.45 -27.07 33.42
N GLU A 9 -3.79 -25.78 33.53
CA GLU A 9 -3.79 -24.81 32.45
C GLU A 9 -2.42 -24.86 31.75
N GLY A 10 -2.43 -24.98 30.41
CA GLY A 10 -1.33 -25.52 29.61
C GLY A 10 0.08 -25.07 30.02
N CYS A 11 1.02 -26.01 30.06
CA CYS A 11 2.43 -25.73 30.34
C CYS A 11 3.00 -24.79 29.26
N TYR A 12 2.96 -23.48 29.51
CA TYR A 12 3.67 -22.49 28.71
C TYR A 12 5.16 -22.69 28.92
N ARG A 13 5.77 -23.56 28.10
CA ARG A 13 7.22 -23.69 28.07
C ARG A 13 7.80 -22.45 27.41
N TYR A 14 8.80 -21.86 28.04
CA TYR A 14 9.57 -20.78 27.43
C TYR A 14 10.14 -21.26 26.08
N HIS A 15 9.71 -20.61 25.00
CA HIS A 15 10.29 -20.83 23.67
C HIS A 15 11.37 -19.80 23.37
N HIS A 16 11.01 -18.51 23.41
CA HIS A 16 11.89 -17.38 23.15
C HIS A 16 11.25 -16.08 23.67
N THR A 17 12.01 -15.00 23.73
CA THR A 17 11.48 -13.66 24.04
C THR A 17 10.75 -13.10 22.81
N ALA A 18 9.42 -13.06 22.86
CA ALA A 18 8.61 -12.54 21.76
C ALA A 18 8.76 -11.01 21.60
N PRO A 19 8.59 -10.46 20.38
CA PRO A 19 8.62 -9.03 20.13
C PRO A 19 7.33 -8.36 20.62
N ILE A 20 7.21 -8.17 21.94
CA ILE A 20 5.95 -7.81 22.61
C ILE A 20 5.32 -6.52 22.06
N SER A 21 6.13 -5.53 21.68
CA SER A 21 5.66 -4.29 21.07
C SER A 21 4.97 -4.53 19.71
N CYS A 22 5.50 -5.44 18.89
CA CYS A 22 4.87 -5.81 17.61
C CYS A 22 3.55 -6.55 17.83
N VAL A 23 3.45 -7.36 18.90
CA VAL A 23 2.21 -8.06 19.26
C VAL A 23 1.13 -7.05 19.66
N TYR A 24 1.46 -6.04 20.47
CA TYR A 24 0.51 -4.97 20.81
C TYR A 24 0.09 -4.15 19.58
N ALA A 25 1.04 -3.81 18.70
CA ALA A 25 0.73 -3.10 17.46
C ALA A 25 -0.19 -3.93 16.54
N LEU A 26 0.06 -5.24 16.42
CA LEU A 26 -0.80 -6.15 15.65
C LEU A 26 -2.20 -6.24 16.25
N ARG A 27 -2.31 -6.34 17.58
CA ARG A 27 -3.60 -6.37 18.28
C ARG A 27 -4.43 -5.13 18.00
N GLU A 28 -3.83 -3.94 18.03
CA GLU A 28 -4.53 -2.69 17.69
C GLU A 28 -4.88 -2.61 16.20
N ALA A 29 -3.98 -3.03 15.30
CA ALA A 29 -4.28 -3.07 13.86
C ALA A 29 -5.48 -3.98 13.56
N LEU A 30 -5.55 -5.16 14.20
CA LEU A 30 -6.69 -6.06 14.09
C LEU A 30 -7.96 -5.46 14.71
N ALA A 31 -7.84 -4.72 15.82
CA ALA A 31 -8.98 -4.04 16.42
C ALA A 31 -9.54 -2.93 15.51
N VAL A 32 -8.70 -2.22 14.77
CA VAL A 32 -9.14 -1.25 13.74
C VAL A 32 -9.91 -1.95 12.63
N VAL A 33 -9.38 -3.06 12.09
CA VAL A 33 -10.06 -3.85 11.04
C VAL A 33 -11.38 -4.43 11.55
N ALA A 34 -11.41 -4.95 12.79
CA ALA A 34 -12.63 -5.50 13.38
C ALA A 34 -13.71 -4.44 13.63
N LYS A 35 -13.32 -3.20 13.93
CA LYS A 35 -14.25 -2.07 14.08
C LYS A 35 -14.80 -1.56 12.74
N GLU A 36 -13.97 -1.55 11.70
CA GLU A 36 -14.40 -1.17 10.34
C GLU A 36 -15.30 -2.23 9.72
N GLY A 37 -14.97 -3.51 9.91
CA GLY A 37 -15.57 -4.65 9.22
C GLY A 37 -14.74 -5.05 7.99
N ILE A 38 -14.64 -6.36 7.73
CA ILE A 38 -13.81 -6.89 6.64
C ILE A 38 -14.41 -6.50 5.28
N ASP A 39 -15.73 -6.64 5.13
CA ASP A 39 -16.41 -6.37 3.86
C ASP A 39 -16.37 -4.88 3.52
N GLU A 40 -16.55 -4.02 4.51
CA GLU A 40 -16.43 -2.56 4.44
C GLU A 40 -15.01 -2.16 4.05
N GLY A 41 -14.01 -2.75 4.69
CA GLY A 41 -12.60 -2.57 4.33
C GLY A 41 -12.32 -2.97 2.89
N VAL A 42 -12.79 -4.15 2.46
CA VAL A 42 -12.64 -4.61 1.07
C VAL A 42 -13.33 -3.65 0.09
N HIS A 43 -14.55 -3.23 0.40
CA HIS A 43 -15.32 -2.30 -0.41
C HIS A 43 -14.58 -0.97 -0.58
N ARG A 44 -14.09 -0.38 0.52
CA ARG A 44 -13.33 0.87 0.49
C ARG A 44 -12.08 0.76 -0.39
N HIS A 45 -11.32 -0.33 -0.29
CA HIS A 45 -10.13 -0.53 -1.12
C HIS A 45 -10.49 -0.70 -2.60
N LEU A 46 -11.60 -1.37 -2.93
CA LEU A 46 -12.09 -1.50 -4.31
C LEU A 46 -12.51 -0.15 -4.90
N GLU A 47 -13.27 0.66 -4.16
CA GLU A 47 -13.70 1.99 -4.59
C GLU A 47 -12.49 2.92 -4.80
N ASN A 48 -11.55 2.93 -3.84
CA ASN A 48 -10.36 3.75 -3.93
C ASN A 48 -9.40 3.30 -5.04
N ALA A 49 -9.34 2.00 -5.34
CA ALA A 49 -8.59 1.50 -6.49
C ALA A 49 -9.15 2.03 -7.82
N LYS A 50 -10.49 1.96 -7.99
CA LYS A 50 -11.16 2.51 -9.18
C LYS A 50 -10.93 4.00 -9.31
N PHE A 51 -11.07 4.74 -8.21
CA PHE A 51 -10.80 6.17 -8.16
C PHE A 51 -9.36 6.50 -8.56
N LEU A 52 -8.37 5.72 -8.08
CA LEU A 52 -6.98 5.86 -8.49
C LEU A 52 -6.80 5.59 -10.00
N TYR A 53 -7.47 4.58 -10.56
CA TYR A 53 -7.41 4.31 -12.01
C TYR A 53 -7.93 5.48 -12.84
N GLU A 54 -9.05 6.07 -12.43
CA GLU A 54 -9.62 7.25 -13.07
C GLU A 54 -8.66 8.44 -13.01
N LYS A 55 -8.08 8.72 -11.84
CA LYS A 55 -7.12 9.82 -11.66
C LYS A 55 -5.85 9.63 -12.46
N LEU A 56 -5.32 8.41 -12.52
CA LEU A 56 -4.16 8.09 -13.37
C LEU A 56 -4.49 8.32 -14.85
N LYS A 57 -5.67 7.88 -15.30
CA LYS A 57 -6.13 8.09 -16.68
C LYS A 57 -6.29 9.59 -17.01
N GLU A 58 -6.89 10.37 -16.12
CA GLU A 58 -6.99 11.84 -16.24
C GLU A 58 -5.61 12.51 -16.34
N ALA A 59 -4.61 11.97 -15.64
CA ALA A 59 -3.23 12.44 -15.69
C ALA A 59 -2.44 11.95 -16.94
N GLY A 60 -3.07 11.20 -17.84
CA GLY A 60 -2.42 10.63 -19.02
C GLY A 60 -1.46 9.47 -18.71
N LEU A 61 -1.61 8.84 -17.54
CA LEU A 61 -0.79 7.71 -17.10
C LEU A 61 -1.51 6.39 -17.32
N GLU A 62 -0.74 5.36 -17.67
CA GLU A 62 -1.27 4.03 -17.94
C GLU A 62 -0.97 3.04 -16.82
N CYS A 63 -1.97 2.25 -16.44
CA CYS A 63 -1.74 1.08 -15.60
C CYS A 63 -0.96 0.00 -16.38
N PHE A 64 0.02 -0.64 -15.74
CA PHE A 64 0.80 -1.72 -16.35
C PHE A 64 -0.04 -2.97 -16.63
N VAL A 65 -0.93 -3.34 -15.71
CA VAL A 65 -1.90 -4.43 -15.94
C VAL A 65 -3.09 -3.89 -16.72
N GLU A 66 -3.18 -4.30 -17.99
CA GLU A 66 -4.17 -3.77 -18.94
C GLU A 66 -5.61 -4.04 -18.50
N LYS A 67 -5.93 -5.30 -18.19
CA LYS A 67 -7.29 -5.71 -17.82
C LYS A 67 -7.57 -5.34 -16.36
N GLU A 68 -8.54 -4.46 -16.15
CA GLU A 68 -8.92 -3.99 -14.81
C GLU A 68 -9.26 -5.13 -13.84
N LYS A 69 -9.99 -6.16 -14.32
CA LYS A 69 -10.36 -7.34 -13.52
C LYS A 69 -9.17 -8.18 -13.00
N TRP A 70 -7.95 -7.93 -13.48
CA TRP A 70 -6.73 -8.62 -13.04
C TRP A 70 -5.85 -7.75 -12.15
N ARG A 71 -6.27 -6.51 -11.86
CA ARG A 71 -5.53 -5.60 -11.01
C ARG A 71 -5.75 -5.94 -9.54
N LEU A 72 -4.70 -5.80 -8.74
CA LEU A 72 -4.79 -5.87 -7.29
C LEU A 72 -5.28 -4.51 -6.75
N PRO A 73 -6.40 -4.44 -6.00
CA PRO A 73 -6.94 -3.15 -5.56
C PRO A 73 -5.98 -2.32 -4.69
N CYS A 74 -5.26 -2.96 -3.79
CA CYS A 74 -4.39 -2.27 -2.82
C CYS A 74 -3.00 -1.89 -3.37
N LEU A 75 -2.66 -2.31 -4.59
CA LEU A 75 -1.36 -2.02 -5.21
C LEU A 75 -1.51 -1.79 -6.71
N THR A 76 -1.43 -0.52 -7.11
CA THR A 76 -1.55 -0.14 -8.52
C THR A 76 -0.19 0.04 -9.16
N THR A 77 0.04 -0.70 -10.25
CA THR A 77 1.25 -0.59 -11.06
C THR A 77 1.04 0.39 -12.22
N VAL A 78 1.88 1.43 -12.32
CA VAL A 78 1.79 2.50 -13.34
C VAL A 78 3.01 2.42 -14.25
N LYS A 79 2.83 2.40 -15.57
CA LYS A 79 3.93 2.35 -16.54
C LYS A 79 4.78 3.63 -16.44
N VAL A 80 6.10 3.48 -16.55
CA VAL A 80 7.01 4.60 -16.74
C VAL A 80 6.92 5.04 -18.21
N PRO A 81 6.58 6.31 -18.51
CA PRO A 81 6.61 6.80 -19.88
C PRO A 81 8.02 6.78 -20.48
N ASN A 82 8.11 6.62 -21.80
CA ASN A 82 9.40 6.61 -22.49
C ASN A 82 10.18 7.90 -22.23
N GLY A 83 11.48 7.76 -21.95
CA GLY A 83 12.38 8.91 -21.71
C GLY A 83 12.27 9.56 -20.33
N VAL A 84 11.42 9.06 -19.44
CA VAL A 84 11.30 9.56 -18.06
C VAL A 84 12.34 8.88 -17.15
N ASP A 85 13.07 9.68 -16.38
CA ASP A 85 13.91 9.18 -15.29
C ASP A 85 13.04 8.68 -14.10
N TRP A 86 12.76 7.38 -14.10
CA TRP A 86 11.90 6.77 -13.09
C TRP A 86 12.42 6.90 -11.66
N LYS A 87 13.75 6.93 -11.45
CA LYS A 87 14.34 7.08 -10.11
C LYS A 87 14.25 8.51 -9.65
N GLY A 88 14.64 9.46 -10.51
CA GLY A 88 14.57 10.89 -10.20
C GLY A 88 13.16 11.38 -9.87
N VAL A 89 12.13 10.80 -10.50
CA VAL A 89 10.72 11.03 -10.12
C VAL A 89 10.47 10.60 -8.67
N MET A 90 10.84 9.37 -8.29
CA MET A 90 10.63 8.87 -6.92
C MET A 90 11.41 9.71 -5.89
N ASP A 91 12.65 10.07 -6.20
CA ASP A 91 13.48 10.89 -5.30
C ASP A 91 12.85 12.26 -5.05
N ASP A 92 12.30 12.90 -6.08
CA ASP A 92 11.65 14.21 -5.95
C ASP A 92 10.27 14.14 -5.27
N MET A 93 9.56 13.01 -5.40
CA MET A 93 8.35 12.75 -4.62
C MET A 93 8.68 12.53 -3.14
N MET A 94 9.74 11.77 -2.84
CA MET A 94 10.18 11.48 -1.48
C MET A 94 10.65 12.75 -0.74
N LYS A 95 11.34 13.67 -1.44
CA LYS A 95 11.67 15.00 -0.89
C LYS A 95 10.44 15.81 -0.47
N GLN A 96 9.27 15.50 -1.03
CA GLN A 96 7.98 16.13 -0.68
C GLN A 96 7.14 15.25 0.27
N GLY A 97 7.76 14.26 0.90
CA GLY A 97 7.14 13.38 1.88
C GLY A 97 6.08 12.44 1.30
N THR A 98 6.18 12.10 0.01
CA THR A 98 5.29 11.13 -0.64
C THR A 98 6.10 10.02 -1.26
N GLU A 99 5.84 8.79 -0.84
CA GLU A 99 6.57 7.61 -1.32
C GLU A 99 5.74 6.83 -2.35
N ILE A 100 6.39 6.46 -3.45
CA ILE A 100 5.97 5.39 -4.35
C ILE A 100 7.17 4.45 -4.54
N ALA A 101 6.91 3.19 -4.85
CA ALA A 101 7.98 2.22 -5.02
C ALA A 101 8.26 1.94 -6.50
N GLY A 102 9.50 1.64 -6.85
CA GLY A 102 9.84 1.16 -8.19
C GLY A 102 9.36 -0.27 -8.44
N GLY A 103 9.39 -0.70 -9.69
CA GLY A 103 9.21 -2.11 -10.06
C GLY A 103 10.25 -3.03 -9.42
N LEU A 104 9.93 -4.32 -9.34
CA LEU A 104 10.78 -5.38 -8.78
C LEU A 104 11.08 -6.45 -9.84
N GLY A 105 12.26 -7.07 -9.75
CA GLY A 105 12.69 -8.12 -10.66
C GLY A 105 12.61 -7.68 -12.14
N PRO A 106 11.89 -8.41 -13.02
CA PRO A 106 11.77 -8.06 -14.44
C PRO A 106 11.11 -6.69 -14.75
N THR A 107 10.51 -6.05 -13.74
CA THR A 107 9.77 -4.78 -13.87
C THR A 107 10.54 -3.56 -13.41
N VAL A 108 11.78 -3.72 -12.92
CA VAL A 108 12.66 -2.59 -12.54
C VAL A 108 12.79 -1.61 -13.70
N GLY A 109 12.54 -0.33 -13.43
CA GLY A 109 12.60 0.76 -14.41
C GLY A 109 11.46 0.82 -15.44
N LYS A 110 10.52 -0.14 -15.40
CA LYS A 110 9.39 -0.19 -16.35
C LYS A 110 8.09 0.34 -15.75
N LEU A 111 7.96 0.31 -14.43
CA LEU A 111 6.77 0.73 -13.72
C LEU A 111 7.10 1.30 -12.33
N TRP A 112 6.16 2.08 -11.80
CA TRP A 112 6.04 2.41 -10.38
C TRP A 112 4.89 1.62 -9.75
N ARG A 113 4.92 1.51 -8.42
CA ARG A 113 3.92 0.84 -7.58
C ARG A 113 3.39 1.84 -6.56
N ILE A 114 2.09 2.11 -6.63
CA ILE A 114 1.35 2.97 -5.70
C ILE A 114 0.58 2.05 -4.75
N GLY A 115 0.98 2.04 -3.48
CA GLY A 115 0.35 1.24 -2.44
C GLY A 115 -0.75 2.01 -1.70
N THR A 116 -1.98 1.53 -1.77
CA THR A 116 -3.14 2.07 -1.05
C THR A 116 -3.49 1.13 0.11
N PHE A 117 -2.50 0.78 0.94
CA PHE A 117 -2.70 -0.15 2.05
C PHE A 117 -3.25 0.56 3.31
N GLY A 118 -4.21 -0.08 3.99
CA GLY A 118 -4.70 0.37 5.30
C GLY A 118 -5.17 1.82 5.28
N GLY A 119 -4.57 2.67 6.12
CA GLY A 119 -4.89 4.10 6.19
C GLY A 119 -4.49 4.91 4.95
N ASN A 120 -3.75 4.34 3.99
CA ASN A 120 -3.43 5.00 2.71
C ASN A 120 -4.49 4.74 1.62
N SER A 121 -5.45 3.85 1.86
CA SER A 121 -6.67 3.77 1.06
C SER A 121 -7.61 4.91 1.47
N ASP A 122 -7.29 6.10 0.96
CA ASP A 122 -7.98 7.37 1.19
C ASP A 122 -7.93 8.25 -0.08
N LYS A 123 -9.04 8.91 -0.40
CA LYS A 123 -9.18 9.67 -1.65
C LYS A 123 -8.26 10.89 -1.72
N GLN A 124 -8.08 11.61 -0.61
CA GLN A 124 -7.22 12.80 -0.58
C GLN A 124 -5.75 12.43 -0.80
N LYS A 125 -5.30 11.32 -0.20
CA LYS A 125 -3.96 10.78 -0.43
C LYS A 125 -3.76 10.34 -1.88
N ILE A 126 -4.77 9.72 -2.49
CA ILE A 126 -4.77 9.33 -3.90
C ILE A 126 -4.63 10.56 -4.82
N GLU A 127 -5.41 11.61 -4.59
CA GLU A 127 -5.32 12.84 -5.37
C GLU A 127 -3.93 13.47 -5.23
N LYS A 128 -3.41 13.54 -4.00
CA LYS A 128 -2.08 14.08 -3.72
C LYS A 128 -0.99 13.30 -4.47
N VAL A 129 -0.99 11.96 -4.41
CA VAL A 129 0.06 11.16 -5.06
C VAL A 129 0.00 11.26 -6.58
N VAL A 130 -1.20 11.25 -7.18
CA VAL A 130 -1.35 11.37 -8.64
C VAL A 130 -0.93 12.74 -9.13
N LYS A 131 -1.36 13.81 -8.45
CA LYS A 131 -0.96 15.17 -8.77
C LYS A 131 0.57 15.32 -8.73
N LEU A 132 1.17 14.89 -7.63
CA LEU A 132 2.61 15.02 -7.43
C LEU A 132 3.40 14.15 -8.42
N LEU A 133 2.92 12.95 -8.76
CA LEU A 133 3.51 12.10 -9.78
C LEU A 133 3.48 12.79 -11.15
N ALA A 134 2.35 13.35 -11.55
CA ALA A 134 2.23 14.06 -12.84
C ALA A 134 3.15 15.29 -12.90
N GLU A 135 3.25 16.07 -11.82
CA GLU A 135 4.14 17.22 -11.73
C GLU A 135 5.62 16.85 -11.79
N THR A 136 6.02 15.77 -11.10
CA THR A 136 7.42 15.30 -11.10
C THR A 136 7.82 14.67 -12.43
N ILE A 137 6.92 13.92 -13.09
CA ILE A 137 7.14 13.42 -14.45
C ILE A 137 7.42 14.59 -15.40
N LYS A 138 6.61 15.65 -15.38
CA LYS A 138 6.83 16.83 -16.25
C LYS A 138 8.21 17.48 -16.05
N LYS A 139 8.75 17.47 -14.83
CA LYS A 139 10.10 17.99 -14.53
C LYS A 139 11.24 17.06 -14.98
N LYS A 140 10.94 15.78 -15.18
CA LYS A 140 11.92 14.71 -15.46
C LYS A 140 11.76 14.08 -16.84
N SER A 141 10.88 14.64 -17.66
CA SER A 141 10.82 14.36 -19.10
C SER A 141 11.86 15.22 -19.80
N ASN A 142 12.83 14.60 -20.48
CA ASN A 142 13.80 15.29 -21.35
C ASN A 142 13.21 15.61 -22.74
N ILE A 143 11.94 16.02 -22.80
CA ILE A 143 11.26 16.51 -24.01
C ILE A 143 10.83 17.94 -23.76
#